data_AF-A0A7W0YSB3-F1
#
_entry.id   AF-A0A7W0YSB3-F1
#
_cell.length_a   1.000
_cell.length_b   1.000
_cell.length_c   1.000
_cell.angle_alpha   90.00
_cell.angle_beta   90.00
_cell.angle_gamma   90.00
#
_symmetry.space_group_name_H-M   'P 1'
#
loop_
_entity.id
_entity.type
_entity.pdbx_description
1 polymer ?
#
loop_
_entity_poly.entity_id
_entity_poly.type
_entity_poly.pdbx_seq_one_letter_code
_entity_poly.pdbx_strand_id
1 'polypeptide(L)'
;MAAVPGRAVASYAMTSDDRNVVWIAQNGYDGVPATLVAFDPAKQQFVSKVPVGRAAPNTIRHMTFDPVTRQIWFGTDQGAIGRVSVPKAQLVP
;
A
#
# COMPACT_ATOMS: atom_id res chain seq x y z
N MET A 1 14.06 5.59 -19.43
CA MET A 1 12.72 5.32 -19.99
C MET A 1 11.69 5.91 -19.04
N ALA A 2 10.82 6.80 -19.52
CA ALA A 2 9.73 7.35 -18.70
C ALA A 2 8.66 6.27 -18.49
N ALA A 3 8.17 6.12 -17.26
CA ALA A 3 7.07 5.21 -16.96
C ALA A 3 5.81 5.65 -17.73
N VAL A 4 5.23 4.74 -18.50
CA VAL A 4 3.96 4.95 -19.19
C VAL A 4 2.84 4.80 -18.16
N PRO A 5 1.94 5.79 -17.99
CA PRO A 5 0.77 5.63 -17.14
C PRO A 5 -0.06 4.43 -17.63
N GLY A 6 -0.25 3.42 -16.78
CA GLY A 6 -1.10 2.27 -17.08
C GLY A 6 -0.41 0.95 -17.47
N ARG A 7 0.92 0.90 -17.61
CA ARG A 7 1.63 -0.38 -17.81
C ARG A 7 1.91 -1.07 -16.45
N ALA A 8 0.84 -1.63 -15.88
CA ALA A 8 0.82 -2.71 -14.89
C ALA A 8 1.45 -2.46 -13.49
N VAL A 9 0.96 -1.45 -12.75
CA VAL A 9 0.77 -1.63 -11.30
C VAL A 9 -0.64 -2.17 -11.10
N ALA A 10 -0.86 -3.47 -11.35
CA ALA A 10 -2.15 -4.07 -11.02
C ALA A 10 -2.36 -3.93 -9.51
N SER A 11 -3.28 -3.05 -9.11
CA SER A 11 -3.70 -2.97 -7.73
C SER A 11 -4.32 -4.31 -7.35
N TYR A 12 -3.81 -4.95 -6.31
CA TYR A 12 -4.22 -6.32 -5.99
C TYR A 12 -5.05 -6.37 -4.71
N ALA A 13 -4.43 -6.00 -3.57
CA ALA A 13 -5.12 -5.93 -2.29
C ALA A 13 -5.49 -4.49 -1.94
N MET A 14 -6.59 -4.34 -1.21
CA MET A 14 -7.02 -3.07 -0.64
C MET A 14 -7.62 -3.27 0.75
N THR A 15 -7.52 -2.25 1.59
CA THR A 15 -8.26 -2.15 2.86
C THR A 15 -8.55 -0.69 3.18
N SER A 16 -9.43 -0.42 4.14
CA SER A 16 -9.67 0.92 4.67
C SER A 16 -9.26 0.98 6.13
N ASP A 17 -8.71 2.10 6.56
CA ASP A 17 -8.50 2.36 7.99
C ASP A 17 -9.73 3.00 8.66
N ASP A 18 -9.62 3.27 9.96
CA ASP A 18 -10.68 3.88 10.77
C ASP A 18 -10.98 5.35 10.45
N ARG A 19 -10.37 5.91 9.40
CA ARG A 19 -10.63 7.26 8.87
C ARG A 19 -11.14 7.26 7.44
N ASN A 20 -11.52 6.11 6.92
CA ASN A 20 -11.92 5.93 5.53
C ASN A 20 -10.81 6.26 4.51
N VAL A 21 -9.54 6.25 4.93
CA VAL A 21 -8.42 6.28 3.98
C VAL A 21 -8.31 4.90 3.36
N VAL A 22 -8.31 4.84 2.02
CA VAL A 22 -8.19 3.59 1.27
C VAL A 22 -6.72 3.31 1.03
N TRP A 23 -6.25 2.16 1.52
CA TRP A 23 -4.91 1.66 1.32
C TRP A 23 -4.91 0.65 0.19
N ILE A 24 -4.06 0.87 -0.81
CA ILE A 24 -4.00 0.08 -2.05
C ILE A 24 -2.59 -0.48 -2.21
N ALA A 25 -2.49 -1.79 -2.40
CA ALA A 25 -1.23 -2.42 -2.77
C ALA A 25 -1.02 -2.38 -4.29
N GLN A 26 0.16 -1.93 -4.69
CA GLN A 26 0.65 -1.96 -6.06
C GLN A 26 1.79 -2.97 -6.16
N ASN A 27 1.76 -3.82 -7.19
CA ASN A 27 2.77 -4.84 -7.40
C ASN A 27 4.15 -4.24 -7.66
N GLY A 28 5.17 -4.89 -7.10
CA GLY A 28 6.56 -4.69 -7.48
C GLY A 28 6.91 -5.43 -8.77
N TYR A 29 7.92 -4.94 -9.47
CA TYR A 29 8.49 -5.52 -10.68
C TYR A 29 10.00 -5.24 -10.73
N ASP A 30 10.67 -5.64 -11.81
CA ASP A 30 12.12 -5.50 -11.92
C ASP A 30 12.57 -4.03 -11.70
N GLY A 31 13.33 -3.80 -10.63
CA GLY A 31 13.84 -2.48 -10.27
C GLY A 31 12.84 -1.57 -9.55
N VAL A 32 11.61 -2.02 -9.26
CA VAL A 32 10.58 -1.25 -8.56
C VAL A 32 9.92 -2.08 -7.45
N PRO A 33 9.97 -1.66 -6.17
CA PRO A 33 9.35 -2.42 -5.08
C PRO A 33 7.83 -2.38 -5.16
N ALA A 34 7.17 -3.35 -4.53
CA ALA A 34 5.75 -3.21 -4.24
C ALA A 34 5.51 -1.99 -3.36
N THR A 35 4.36 -1.34 -3.49
CA THR A 35 4.05 -0.15 -2.70
C THR A 35 2.65 -0.22 -2.11
N LEU A 36 2.51 0.24 -0.87
CA LEU A 36 1.23 0.61 -0.30
C LEU A 36 1.03 2.10 -0.51
N VAL A 37 -0.03 2.48 -1.21
CA VAL A 37 -0.43 3.88 -1.37
C VAL A 37 -1.72 4.16 -0.60
N ALA A 38 -1.79 5.32 0.04
CA ALA A 38 -2.95 5.75 0.80
C ALA A 38 -3.69 6.83 0.01
N PHE A 39 -4.97 6.62 -0.27
CA PHE A 39 -5.86 7.57 -0.92
C PHE A 39 -6.88 8.09 0.09
N ASP A 40 -6.93 9.40 0.28
CA ASP A 40 -7.92 10.11 1.10
C ASP A 40 -9.11 10.50 0.19
N PRO A 41 -10.28 9.85 0.30
CA PRO A 41 -11.42 10.15 -0.55
C PRO A 41 -12.02 11.53 -0.31
N ALA A 42 -11.86 12.11 0.89
CA ALA A 42 -12.38 13.43 1.20
C ALA A 42 -11.58 14.53 0.48
N LYS A 43 -10.27 14.30 0.29
CA LYS A 43 -9.37 15.22 -0.44
C LYS A 43 -9.19 14.86 -1.91
N GLN A 44 -9.63 13.65 -2.30
CA GLN A 44 -9.39 13.06 -3.63
C GLN A 44 -7.90 12.99 -3.99
N GLN A 45 -7.06 12.68 -3.01
CA GLN A 45 -5.60 12.72 -3.16
C GLN A 45 -4.91 11.50 -2.56
N PHE A 46 -3.78 11.13 -3.15
CA PHE A 46 -2.84 10.20 -2.52
C PHE A 46 -2.01 10.96 -1.48
N VAL A 47 -2.02 10.48 -0.23
CA VAL A 47 -1.43 11.15 0.94
C VAL A 47 -0.26 10.38 1.54
N SER A 48 0.01 9.15 1.06
CA SER A 48 1.17 8.38 1.48
C SER A 48 1.56 7.34 0.44
N LYS A 49 2.85 6.99 0.42
CA LYS A 49 3.43 5.92 -0.37
C LYS A 49 4.53 5.23 0.42
N VAL A 50 4.38 3.92 0.65
CA VAL A 50 5.32 3.11 1.44
C VAL A 50 5.86 1.97 0.57
N PRO A 51 7.17 1.90 0.29
CA PRO A 51 7.77 0.76 -0.39
C PRO A 51 7.78 -0.47 0.51
N VAL A 52 7.55 -1.65 -0.07
CA VAL A 52 7.48 -2.94 0.61
C VAL A 52 8.43 -3.93 -0.04
N GLY A 53 9.37 -4.44 0.76
CA GLY A 53 10.32 -5.46 0.32
C GLY A 53 11.35 -4.94 -0.68
N ARG A 54 11.91 -5.85 -1.46
CA ARG A 54 12.95 -5.56 -2.46
C ARG A 54 12.33 -5.02 -3.75
N ALA A 55 13.15 -4.30 -4.52
CA ALA A 55 12.82 -3.81 -5.86
C ALA A 55 12.85 -4.96 -6.90
N ALA A 56 11.88 -5.86 -6.80
CA ALA A 56 11.75 -7.09 -7.56
C ALA A 56 10.26 -7.48 -7.61
N PRO A 57 9.87 -8.49 -8.43
CA PRO A 57 8.52 -9.04 -8.42
C PRO A 57 8.05 -9.36 -6.99
N ASN A 58 6.96 -8.72 -6.60
CA ASN A 58 6.37 -8.88 -5.28
C ASN A 58 4.90 -8.45 -5.34
N THR A 59 3.98 -9.33 -4.95
CA THR A 59 2.56 -9.02 -4.86
C THR A 59 2.13 -9.11 -3.42
N ILE A 60 1.41 -8.10 -2.95
CA ILE A 60 0.69 -8.13 -1.68
C ILE A 60 -0.73 -8.60 -2.00
N ARG A 61 -1.06 -9.83 -1.59
CA ARG A 61 -2.33 -10.48 -1.98
C ARG A 61 -3.49 -10.19 -1.06
N HIS A 62 -3.21 -9.86 0.19
CA HIS A 62 -4.22 -9.56 1.19
C HIS A 62 -3.70 -8.54 2.19
N MET A 63 -4.61 -7.70 2.69
CA MET A 63 -4.34 -6.68 3.68
C MET A 63 -5.51 -6.62 4.66
N THR A 64 -5.23 -6.41 5.94
CA THR A 64 -6.28 -6.18 6.94
C THR A 64 -5.83 -5.09 7.91
N PHE A 65 -6.75 -4.19 8.26
CA PHE A 65 -6.53 -3.18 9.27
C PHE A 65 -6.96 -3.71 10.65
N ASP A 66 -6.04 -3.65 11.61
CA ASP A 66 -6.33 -3.89 13.02
C ASP A 66 -6.58 -2.54 13.72
N PRO A 67 -7.84 -2.24 14.14
CA PRO A 67 -8.17 -0.97 14.79
C PRO A 67 -7.58 -0.84 16.20
N VAL A 68 -7.27 -1.95 16.88
CA VAL A 68 -6.72 -1.92 18.24
C VAL A 68 -5.30 -1.39 18.22
N THR A 69 -4.48 -1.89 17.30
CA THR A 69 -3.07 -1.49 17.19
C THR A 69 -2.81 -0.42 16.12
N ARG A 70 -3.83 -0.07 15.32
CA ARG A 70 -3.73 0.79 14.13
C ARG A 70 -2.64 0.33 13.17
N GLN A 71 -2.60 -0.97 12.90
CA GLN A 71 -1.65 -1.57 11.97
C GLN A 71 -2.41 -2.11 10.77
N ILE A 72 -1.84 -1.96 9.58
CA ILE A 72 -2.26 -2.74 8.43
C ILE A 72 -1.29 -3.91 8.30
N TRP A 73 -1.82 -5.11 8.47
CA TRP A 73 -1.10 -6.37 8.30
C TRP A 73 -1.28 -6.90 6.89
N PHE A 74 -0.22 -7.46 6.32
CA PHE A 74 -0.25 -7.98 4.96
C PHE A 74 0.74 -9.11 4.74
N GLY A 75 0.41 -9.99 3.79
CA GLY A 75 1.28 -11.05 3.31
C GLY A 75 1.80 -10.75 1.90
N THR A 76 3.01 -11.21 1.59
CA THR A 76 3.66 -10.98 0.29
C THR A 76 4.07 -12.29 -0.39
N ASP A 77 4.13 -12.30 -1.72
CA ASP A 77 4.63 -13.44 -2.50
C ASP A 77 6.14 -13.71 -2.31
N GLN A 78 6.85 -12.80 -1.64
CA GLN A 78 8.22 -13.05 -1.17
C GLN A 78 8.25 -13.89 0.13
N GLY A 79 7.11 -14.44 0.56
CA GLY A 79 7.01 -15.31 1.73
C GLY A 79 7.12 -14.56 3.05
N ALA A 80 6.80 -13.26 3.08
CA ALA A 80 6.91 -12.42 4.27
C ALA A 80 5.53 -11.94 4.76
N ILE A 81 5.38 -11.82 6.08
CA ILE A 81 4.32 -11.04 6.72
C ILE A 81 4.91 -9.69 7.13
N GLY A 82 4.27 -8.61 6.69
CA GLY A 82 4.65 -7.25 7.02
C GLY A 82 3.52 -6.50 7.71
N ARG A 83 3.87 -5.35 8.28
CA ARG A 83 2.91 -4.38 8.82
C ARG A 83 3.34 -2.95 8.55
N VAL A 84 2.36 -2.06 8.39
CA VAL A 84 2.57 -0.60 8.43
C VAL A 84 1.69 0.03 9.50
N SER A 85 2.23 1.01 10.22
CA SER A 85 1.47 1.75 11.23
C SER A 85 0.67 2.88 10.59
N VAL A 86 -0.60 2.99 10.95
CA VAL A 86 -1.49 4.06 10.53
C VAL A 86 -1.48 5.16 11.59
N PRO A 87 -0.97 6.37 11.28
CA PRO A 87 -0.87 7.45 12.26
C PRO A 87 -2.20 7.81 12.91
N LYS A 88 -2.14 8.23 14.18
CA LYS A 88 -3.30 8.82 14.88
C LYS A 88 -3.53 10.28 14.49
N ALA A 89 -2.57 10.98 13.90
CA ALA A 89 -2.82 12.26 13.26
C ALA A 89 -3.35 12.03 11.84
N GLN A 90 -4.13 12.96 11.31
CA GLN A 90 -4.52 12.93 9.90
C GLN A 90 -3.25 12.92 9.05
N LEU A 91 -3.20 12.09 8.00
CA LEU A 91 -2.10 12.11 7.06
C LEU A 91 -2.14 13.47 6.35
N VAL A 92 -1.14 14.31 6.66
CA VAL A 92 -0.91 15.58 5.99
C VAL A 92 0.05 15.29 4.83
N PRO A 93 -0.20 15.82 3.62
CA PRO A 93 0.66 15.63 2.45
C PRO A 93 2.13 16.01 2.70
#